data_AF-C7LWW9-F1
#
_entry.id   AF-C7LWW9-F1
#
_cell.length_a   1.000
_cell.length_b   1.000
_cell.length_c   1.000
_cell.angle_alpha   90.00
_cell.angle_beta   90.00
_cell.angle_gamma   90.00
#
_symmetry.space_group_name_H-M   'P 1'
#
loop_
_entity.id
_entity.type
_entity.pdbx_description
1 polymer ?
#
loop_
_entity_poly.entity_id
_entity_poly.type
_entity_poly.pdbx_seq_one_letter_code
_entity_poly.pdbx_strand_id
1 'polypeptide(L)'
;MDTRTFILIAAFLSLLFAAPARPQSWTASLAPHPKAPPLFMAVDMARQRAFVVRNKDGELKKMKDMSCTTGMHGGGKLLEGDRKTPEGVYFLQGKATGGLDFDSFGNTAFPLNYPNPVDRIQGKTGNGIMIHGRGRSFGPRQTLGCVVLENDDVDTLDRHVRIHATPVVIAESVSLTGKAGPPPEIVLGTWGWIKARERRENAFFEIYDPARFEKSTGMSFARFRQKILQEFATSRWIDLRIEDLQVVQGPDYMVSVFAERTLPHGEQGWRRLYWMRQVELWKIVGEEWIPQNLGGSVDYAQLVGKEIRERLQECAQAWDKGDLKTLLRAYDRTGRRNDAQGREAVAASLERDMAAKKKNPYSAESMVRVTKHGVEAKLKADGHSRTILFLPGAFNTWLIVSDEAAKQP
;
A
#
# COMPACT_ATOMS: atom_id res chain seq x y z
N MET A 1 37.82 -36.42 -49.56
CA MET A 1 37.40 -36.85 -48.20
C MET A 1 37.36 -35.59 -47.32
N ASP A 2 36.65 -34.55 -47.73
CA ASP A 2 35.20 -34.33 -47.72
C ASP A 2 34.70 -33.90 -46.35
N THR A 3 34.70 -32.58 -46.17
CA THR A 3 34.24 -31.75 -45.05
C THR A 3 32.73 -31.85 -44.78
N ARG A 4 32.09 -32.95 -45.19
CA ARG A 4 30.64 -33.19 -45.10
C ARG A 4 30.25 -34.23 -44.05
N THR A 5 31.20 -34.93 -43.43
CA THR A 5 30.90 -35.98 -42.44
C THR A 5 30.88 -35.49 -40.99
N PHE A 6 31.36 -34.28 -40.69
CA PHE A 6 31.37 -33.72 -39.33
C PHE A 6 30.09 -32.97 -38.91
N ILE A 7 29.18 -32.67 -39.86
CA ILE A 7 27.93 -31.94 -39.57
C ILE A 7 26.79 -32.88 -39.15
N LEU A 8 26.92 -34.20 -39.37
CA LEU A 8 25.86 -35.16 -39.07
C LEU A 8 25.94 -35.81 -37.67
N ILE A 9 27.01 -35.59 -36.90
CA ILE A 9 27.12 -36.07 -35.51
C ILE A 9 26.76 -34.98 -34.49
N ALA A 10 26.87 -33.70 -34.84
CA ALA A 10 26.43 -32.58 -33.99
C ALA A 10 24.90 -32.34 -34.03
N ALA A 11 24.20 -32.87 -35.04
CA ALA A 11 22.75 -32.72 -35.18
C ALA A 11 21.92 -33.79 -34.43
N PHE A 12 22.58 -34.80 -33.83
CA PHE A 12 21.89 -35.90 -33.14
C PHE A 12 21.98 -35.85 -31.60
N LEU A 13 22.64 -34.83 -31.03
CA LEU A 13 22.73 -34.61 -29.58
C LEU A 13 21.97 -33.37 -29.07
N SER A 14 21.23 -32.66 -29.93
CA SER A 14 20.40 -31.50 -29.54
C SER A 14 18.93 -31.85 -29.30
N LEU A 15 18.55 -33.13 -29.39
CA LEU A 15 17.27 -33.67 -28.92
C LEU A 15 17.38 -34.20 -27.49
N LEU A 16 18.13 -33.49 -26.63
CA LEU A 16 17.88 -33.58 -25.19
C LEU A 16 16.55 -32.90 -24.96
N PHE A 17 15.53 -33.71 -24.68
CA PHE A 17 14.22 -33.30 -24.17
C PHE A 17 14.41 -32.15 -23.16
N ALA A 18 14.20 -30.91 -23.61
CA ALA A 18 13.84 -29.85 -22.69
C ALA A 18 12.47 -30.23 -22.17
N ALA A 19 12.45 -31.00 -21.07
CA ALA A 19 11.24 -31.20 -20.31
C ALA A 19 10.66 -29.80 -20.07
N PRO A 20 9.40 -29.54 -20.43
CA PRO A 20 8.81 -28.24 -20.16
C PRO A 20 8.99 -27.99 -18.67
N ALA A 21 9.70 -26.90 -18.31
CA ALA A 21 9.85 -26.51 -16.93
C ALA A 21 8.43 -26.43 -16.35
N ARG A 22 8.08 -27.37 -15.46
CA ARG A 22 6.79 -27.32 -14.78
C ARG A 22 6.77 -25.95 -14.11
N PRO A 23 5.75 -25.11 -14.34
CA PRO A 23 5.65 -23.86 -13.61
C PRO A 23 5.72 -24.20 -12.12
N GLN A 24 6.72 -23.65 -11.45
CA GLN A 24 7.03 -23.99 -10.06
C GLN A 24 5.84 -23.55 -9.21
N SER A 25 5.16 -24.51 -8.60
CA SER A 25 4.05 -24.23 -7.69
C SER A 25 4.54 -23.43 -6.48
N TRP A 26 3.76 -22.43 -6.09
CA TRP A 26 4.13 -21.54 -5.00
C TRP A 26 3.68 -22.09 -3.63
N THR A 27 4.59 -22.02 -2.66
CA THR A 27 4.28 -22.23 -1.24
C THR A 27 4.27 -20.88 -0.53
N ALA A 28 3.13 -20.50 0.05
CA ALA A 28 3.02 -19.33 0.89
C ALA A 28 3.52 -19.65 2.31
N SER A 29 4.66 -19.07 2.71
CA SER A 29 5.19 -19.15 4.08
C SER A 29 4.89 -17.84 4.80
N LEU A 30 3.84 -17.85 5.62
CA LEU A 30 3.32 -16.68 6.31
C LEU A 30 3.78 -16.68 7.76
N ALA A 31 4.21 -15.51 8.24
CA ALA A 31 4.71 -15.29 9.59
C ALA A 31 3.88 -14.20 10.29
N PRO A 32 3.71 -14.26 11.63
CA PRO A 32 3.14 -13.16 12.38
C PRO A 32 4.08 -11.96 12.35
N HIS A 33 3.53 -10.77 12.07
CA HIS A 33 4.30 -9.52 12.03
C HIS A 33 3.35 -8.32 12.18
N PRO A 34 3.75 -7.21 12.83
CA PRO A 34 2.89 -6.01 12.98
C PRO A 34 2.46 -5.35 11.65
N LYS A 35 3.20 -5.62 10.58
CA LYS A 35 2.88 -5.18 9.20
C LYS A 35 2.34 -6.29 8.30
N ALA A 36 2.14 -7.51 8.81
CA ALA A 36 1.33 -8.49 8.10
C ALA A 36 -0.16 -8.20 8.34
N PRO A 37 -1.08 -8.65 7.47
CA PRO A 37 -2.51 -8.42 7.63
C PRO A 37 -3.02 -8.85 9.00
N PRO A 38 -3.80 -8.02 9.73
CA PRO A 38 -4.43 -8.44 10.98
C PRO A 38 -5.43 -9.58 10.78
N LEU A 39 -5.99 -9.67 9.58
CA LEU A 39 -6.87 -10.75 9.15
C LEU A 39 -6.69 -11.01 7.65
N PHE A 40 -6.60 -12.28 7.25
CA PHE A 40 -6.55 -12.69 5.86
C PHE A 40 -7.21 -14.06 5.67
N MET A 41 -7.58 -14.37 4.43
CA MET A 41 -7.96 -15.72 4.02
C MET A 41 -6.76 -16.40 3.35
N ALA A 42 -6.56 -17.69 3.61
CA ALA A 42 -5.56 -18.49 2.93
C ALA A 42 -6.20 -19.74 2.33
N VAL A 43 -5.85 -20.09 1.10
CA VAL A 43 -6.30 -21.28 0.39
C VAL A 43 -5.10 -22.16 0.09
N ASP A 44 -5.09 -23.35 0.69
CA ASP A 44 -4.11 -24.40 0.44
C ASP A 44 -4.70 -25.37 -0.59
N MET A 45 -4.28 -25.21 -1.85
CA MET A 45 -4.83 -25.98 -2.96
C MET A 45 -4.40 -27.46 -2.91
N ALA A 46 -3.22 -27.80 -2.39
CA ALA A 46 -2.83 -29.20 -2.28
C ALA A 46 -3.71 -29.94 -1.26
N ARG A 47 -4.02 -29.30 -0.13
CA ARG A 47 -4.86 -29.88 0.93
C ARG A 47 -6.35 -29.70 0.70
N GLN A 48 -6.76 -28.86 -0.27
CA GLN A 48 -8.16 -28.50 -0.50
C GLN A 48 -8.80 -27.93 0.79
N ARG A 49 -8.05 -27.04 1.45
CA ARG A 49 -8.48 -26.35 2.68
C ARG A 49 -8.41 -24.84 2.49
N ALA A 50 -9.36 -24.15 3.10
CA ALA A 50 -9.34 -22.70 3.23
C ALA A 50 -9.38 -22.30 4.70
N PHE A 51 -8.66 -21.26 5.05
CA PHE A 51 -8.54 -20.77 6.42
C PHE A 51 -8.87 -19.30 6.48
N VAL A 52 -9.60 -18.89 7.52
CA VAL A 52 -9.61 -17.48 7.95
C VAL A 52 -8.58 -17.37 9.07
N VAL A 53 -7.56 -16.56 8.87
CA VAL A 53 -6.42 -16.46 9.79
C VAL A 53 -6.37 -15.06 10.38
N ARG A 54 -6.24 -14.99 11.70
CA ARG A 54 -6.02 -13.75 12.45
C ARG A 54 -4.56 -13.67 12.86
N ASN A 55 -3.94 -12.53 12.62
CA ASN A 55 -2.61 -12.18 13.10
C ASN A 55 -2.78 -11.28 14.32
N LYS A 56 -2.44 -11.79 15.51
CA LYS A 56 -2.59 -11.04 16.75
C LYS A 56 -1.55 -11.52 17.76
N ASP A 57 -1.04 -10.59 18.57
CA ASP A 57 -0.20 -10.91 19.73
C ASP A 57 1.06 -11.75 19.36
N GLY A 58 1.59 -11.53 18.15
CA GLY A 58 2.76 -12.26 17.65
C GLY A 58 2.47 -13.67 17.12
N GLU A 59 1.20 -14.03 16.91
CA GLU A 59 0.79 -15.36 16.44
C GLU A 59 -0.21 -15.31 15.28
N LEU A 60 -0.14 -16.34 14.42
CA LEU A 60 -1.15 -16.60 13.38
C LEU A 60 -2.11 -17.67 13.85
N LYS A 61 -3.36 -17.30 14.14
CA LYS A 61 -4.41 -18.21 14.61
C LYS A 61 -5.46 -18.45 13.54
N LYS A 62 -5.73 -19.73 13.24
CA LYS A 62 -6.88 -20.13 12.41
C LYS A 62 -8.17 -19.88 13.18
N MET A 63 -8.98 -18.95 12.69
CA MET A 63 -10.32 -18.63 13.19
C MET A 63 -11.38 -19.55 12.59
N LYS A 64 -11.20 -19.93 11.31
CA LYS A 64 -11.95 -20.95 10.62
C LYS A 64 -11.02 -21.87 9.84
N ASP A 65 -11.43 -23.12 9.71
CA ASP A 65 -10.74 -24.16 8.94
C ASP A 65 -11.79 -24.94 8.14
N MET A 66 -11.85 -24.66 6.84
CA MET A 66 -12.97 -25.01 5.96
C MET A 66 -12.48 -25.95 4.86
N SER A 67 -13.31 -26.92 4.47
CA SER A 67 -13.07 -27.69 3.24
C SER A 67 -13.30 -26.80 2.04
N CYS A 68 -12.51 -26.97 0.98
CA CYS A 68 -12.74 -26.29 -0.28
C CYS A 68 -12.57 -27.23 -1.47
N THR A 69 -13.01 -26.80 -2.64
CA THR A 69 -12.57 -27.39 -3.92
C THR A 69 -12.10 -26.31 -4.87
N THR A 70 -11.04 -26.60 -5.63
CA THR A 70 -10.39 -25.65 -6.53
C THR A 70 -10.44 -26.13 -7.98
N GLY A 71 -9.69 -25.47 -8.87
CA GLY A 71 -9.58 -25.83 -10.27
C GLY A 71 -9.21 -27.30 -10.49
N MET A 72 -9.78 -27.90 -11.53
CA MET A 72 -9.52 -29.30 -11.94
C MET A 72 -8.04 -29.59 -12.14
N HIS A 73 -7.27 -28.62 -12.62
CA HIS A 73 -5.85 -28.80 -12.88
C HIS A 73 -5.00 -28.15 -11.78
N GLY A 74 -3.89 -28.81 -11.43
CA GLY A 74 -2.91 -28.28 -10.48
C GLY A 74 -2.01 -27.19 -11.04
N GLY A 75 -1.36 -26.48 -10.12
CA GLY A 75 -0.54 -25.30 -10.39
C GLY A 75 -1.38 -24.05 -10.71
N GLY A 76 -0.72 -22.89 -10.66
CA GLY A 76 -1.35 -21.61 -10.89
C GLY A 76 -1.94 -21.43 -12.30
N LYS A 77 -3.07 -20.74 -12.35
CA LYS A 77 -3.72 -20.26 -13.57
C LYS A 77 -2.77 -19.42 -14.44
N LEU A 78 -2.79 -19.68 -15.74
CA LEU A 78 -2.01 -18.96 -16.76
C LEU A 78 -2.88 -18.47 -17.92
N LEU A 79 -3.86 -19.27 -18.36
CA LEU A 79 -4.64 -18.99 -19.56
C LEU A 79 -6.14 -19.06 -19.29
N GLU A 80 -6.94 -18.34 -20.05
CA GLU A 80 -8.38 -18.53 -20.08
C GLU A 80 -8.72 -19.99 -20.45
N GLY A 81 -9.72 -20.57 -19.76
CA GLY A 81 -10.15 -21.95 -20.01
C GLY A 81 -9.21 -23.06 -19.50
N ASP A 82 -8.07 -22.74 -18.89
CA ASP A 82 -7.10 -23.75 -18.40
C ASP A 82 -7.57 -24.58 -17.19
N ARG A 83 -8.74 -24.24 -16.62
CA ARG A 83 -9.37 -24.88 -15.46
C ARG A 83 -8.50 -24.90 -14.20
N LYS A 84 -7.63 -23.91 -14.05
CA LYS A 84 -6.77 -23.74 -12.88
C LYS A 84 -7.25 -22.61 -11.99
N THR A 85 -7.05 -22.78 -10.69
CA THR A 85 -7.17 -21.68 -9.72
C THR A 85 -5.86 -20.88 -9.72
N PRO A 86 -5.92 -19.54 -9.67
CA PRO A 86 -4.70 -18.74 -9.68
C PRO A 86 -3.91 -18.85 -8.37
N GLU A 87 -2.59 -18.71 -8.46
CA GLU A 87 -1.70 -18.58 -7.30
C GLU A 87 -1.30 -17.11 -7.15
N GLY A 88 -1.43 -16.57 -5.93
CA GLY A 88 -1.12 -15.17 -5.66
C GLY A 88 -1.91 -14.58 -4.49
N VAL A 89 -1.82 -13.26 -4.37
CA VAL A 89 -2.60 -12.43 -3.45
C VAL A 89 -3.73 -11.75 -4.22
N TYR A 90 -4.96 -11.96 -3.76
CA TYR A 90 -6.19 -11.43 -4.34
C TYR A 90 -7.03 -10.71 -3.29
N PHE A 91 -8.05 -10.00 -3.75
CA PHE A 91 -8.98 -9.28 -2.88
C PHE A 91 -10.41 -9.43 -3.38
N LEU A 92 -11.33 -9.59 -2.43
CA LEU A 92 -12.77 -9.62 -2.71
C LEU A 92 -13.22 -8.28 -3.30
N GLN A 93 -13.97 -8.35 -4.40
CA GLN A 93 -14.47 -7.18 -5.14
C GLN A 93 -15.90 -6.80 -4.77
N GLY A 94 -16.63 -7.66 -4.08
CA GLY A 94 -18.02 -7.46 -3.74
C GLY A 94 -18.64 -8.75 -3.22
N LYS A 95 -19.95 -8.72 -3.00
CA LYS A 95 -20.76 -9.86 -2.59
C LYS A 95 -21.97 -9.94 -3.50
N ALA A 96 -22.20 -11.10 -4.11
CA ALA A 96 -23.41 -11.41 -4.87
C ALA A 96 -24.24 -12.44 -4.09
N THR A 97 -25.52 -12.14 -3.85
CA THR A 97 -26.46 -13.01 -3.11
C THR A 97 -27.75 -13.30 -3.86
N GLY A 98 -27.83 -12.93 -5.15
CA GLY A 98 -29.04 -13.06 -5.96
C GLY A 98 -28.71 -13.15 -7.44
N GLY A 99 -29.59 -13.80 -8.22
CA GLY A 99 -29.37 -14.06 -9.65
C GLY A 99 -28.32 -15.13 -9.94
N LEU A 100 -27.93 -15.91 -8.92
CA LEU A 100 -26.99 -17.00 -9.04
C LEU A 100 -27.74 -18.31 -9.32
N ASP A 101 -27.23 -19.10 -10.26
CA ASP A 101 -27.62 -20.51 -10.38
C ASP A 101 -27.15 -21.28 -9.14
N PHE A 102 -28.09 -21.70 -8.29
CA PHE A 102 -27.79 -22.29 -6.98
C PHE A 102 -26.92 -23.55 -7.11
N ASP A 103 -27.17 -24.39 -8.12
CA ASP A 103 -26.41 -25.61 -8.35
C ASP A 103 -24.95 -25.35 -8.71
N SER A 104 -24.65 -24.20 -9.31
CA SER A 104 -23.28 -23.81 -9.68
C SER A 104 -22.61 -22.92 -8.64
N PHE A 105 -23.36 -22.02 -8.00
CA PHE A 105 -22.80 -20.92 -7.19
C PHE A 105 -23.30 -20.84 -5.75
N GLY A 106 -24.28 -21.67 -5.38
CA GLY A 106 -24.88 -21.64 -4.05
C GLY A 106 -25.60 -20.32 -3.76
N ASN A 107 -25.65 -19.95 -2.48
CA ASN A 107 -26.33 -18.74 -2.01
C ASN A 107 -25.54 -17.46 -2.27
N THR A 108 -24.22 -17.53 -2.12
CA THR A 108 -23.35 -16.36 -2.08
C THR A 108 -22.08 -16.58 -2.91
N ALA A 109 -21.66 -15.53 -3.62
CA ALA A 109 -20.39 -15.48 -4.33
C ALA A 109 -19.62 -14.18 -4.05
N PHE A 110 -18.31 -14.29 -3.91
CA PHE A 110 -17.36 -13.19 -3.74
C PHE A 110 -16.34 -13.20 -4.88
N PRO A 111 -16.48 -12.32 -5.88
CA PRO A 111 -15.51 -12.20 -6.96
C PRO A 111 -14.14 -11.74 -6.47
N LEU A 112 -13.06 -12.31 -7.04
CA LEU A 112 -11.68 -11.90 -6.82
C LEU A 112 -11.23 -10.93 -7.91
N ASN A 113 -10.22 -10.10 -7.61
CA ASN A 113 -9.57 -9.25 -8.61
C ASN A 113 -8.59 -9.98 -9.55
N TYR A 114 -8.84 -11.25 -9.88
CA TYR A 114 -8.04 -11.94 -10.88
C TYR A 114 -8.45 -11.49 -12.30
N PRO A 115 -7.50 -11.19 -13.21
CA PRO A 115 -6.05 -11.15 -12.98
C PRO A 115 -5.65 -9.88 -12.24
N ASN A 116 -4.81 -10.00 -11.21
CA ASN A 116 -4.26 -8.83 -10.51
C ASN A 116 -3.18 -8.13 -11.38
N PRO A 117 -2.63 -6.97 -10.97
CA PRO A 117 -1.58 -6.29 -11.72
C PRO A 117 -0.36 -7.15 -12.11
N VAL A 118 0.10 -8.05 -11.23
CA VAL A 118 1.26 -8.94 -11.51
C VAL A 118 0.86 -10.07 -12.45
N ASP A 119 -0.35 -10.61 -12.33
CA ASP A 119 -0.88 -11.58 -13.29
C ASP A 119 -0.88 -10.99 -14.72
N ARG A 120 -1.30 -9.72 -14.86
CA ARG A 120 -1.29 -9.01 -16.16
C ARG A 120 0.12 -8.77 -16.69
N ILE A 121 1.07 -8.41 -15.82
CA ILE A 121 2.50 -8.29 -16.19
C ILE A 121 3.06 -9.63 -16.72
N GLN A 122 2.67 -10.73 -16.08
CA GLN A 122 3.06 -12.09 -16.46
C GLN A 122 2.29 -12.62 -17.69
N GLY A 123 1.39 -11.83 -18.27
CA GLY A 123 0.62 -12.22 -19.46
C GLY A 123 -0.47 -13.26 -19.17
N LYS A 124 -0.87 -13.43 -17.91
CA LYS A 124 -1.95 -14.36 -17.56
C LYS A 124 -3.29 -13.83 -18.03
N THR A 125 -4.15 -14.73 -18.52
CA THR A 125 -5.46 -14.39 -19.08
C THR A 125 -6.63 -15.07 -18.36
N GLY A 126 -7.86 -14.75 -18.78
CA GLY A 126 -9.11 -15.19 -18.15
C GLY A 126 -9.61 -14.23 -17.07
N ASN A 127 -10.79 -14.52 -16.53
CA ASN A 127 -11.48 -13.71 -15.52
C ASN A 127 -12.43 -14.61 -14.69
N GLY A 128 -13.30 -14.01 -13.88
CA GLY A 128 -14.44 -14.73 -13.28
C GLY A 128 -14.08 -15.67 -12.13
N ILE A 129 -12.89 -15.51 -11.52
CA ILE A 129 -12.50 -16.30 -10.36
C ILE A 129 -13.23 -15.77 -9.13
N MET A 130 -13.97 -16.65 -8.46
CA MET A 130 -14.81 -16.31 -7.31
C MET A 130 -14.56 -17.28 -6.15
N ILE A 131 -14.87 -16.81 -4.94
CA ILE A 131 -15.11 -17.68 -3.78
C ILE A 131 -16.62 -17.81 -3.61
N HIS A 132 -17.17 -19.01 -3.72
CA HIS A 132 -18.63 -19.18 -3.70
C HIS A 132 -19.06 -20.53 -3.12
N GLY A 133 -20.36 -20.64 -2.83
CA GLY A 133 -20.97 -21.89 -2.38
C GLY A 133 -21.33 -22.81 -3.55
N ARG A 134 -22.05 -23.90 -3.28
CA ARG A 134 -22.65 -24.74 -4.33
C ARG A 134 -23.82 -25.55 -3.79
N GLY A 135 -24.82 -25.83 -4.62
CA GLY A 135 -26.00 -26.64 -4.24
C GLY A 135 -25.75 -28.14 -4.07
N ARG A 136 -24.55 -28.65 -4.39
CA ARG A 136 -24.19 -30.07 -4.28
C ARG A 136 -22.85 -30.26 -3.60
N SER A 137 -22.67 -31.43 -2.98
CA SER A 137 -21.39 -31.83 -2.39
C SER A 137 -20.28 -31.84 -3.44
N PHE A 138 -19.05 -31.61 -2.98
CA PHE A 138 -17.88 -31.54 -3.83
C PHE A 138 -16.75 -32.43 -3.31
N GLY A 139 -16.01 -33.00 -4.26
CA GLY A 139 -14.70 -33.61 -4.04
C GLY A 139 -13.57 -32.64 -4.39
N PRO A 140 -12.30 -33.08 -4.27
CA PRO A 140 -11.14 -32.24 -4.57
C PRO A 140 -11.08 -31.91 -6.08
N ARG A 141 -10.62 -30.68 -6.40
CA ARG A 141 -10.32 -30.20 -7.76
C ARG A 141 -11.45 -30.39 -8.77
N GLN A 142 -12.61 -29.76 -8.54
CA GLN A 142 -13.81 -29.92 -9.37
C GLN A 142 -14.30 -28.65 -10.06
N THR A 143 -13.60 -27.52 -9.93
CA THR A 143 -14.03 -26.24 -10.48
C THR A 143 -13.30 -25.89 -11.78
N LEU A 144 -13.79 -24.87 -12.49
CA LEU A 144 -13.08 -24.27 -13.63
C LEU A 144 -12.04 -23.22 -13.22
N GLY A 145 -11.81 -23.03 -11.91
CA GLY A 145 -10.85 -22.08 -11.36
C GLY A 145 -11.31 -21.38 -10.07
N CYS A 146 -12.62 -21.36 -9.79
CA CYS A 146 -13.16 -20.84 -8.53
C CYS A 146 -12.70 -21.64 -7.31
N VAL A 147 -12.78 -21.00 -6.14
CA VAL A 147 -12.65 -21.67 -4.84
C VAL A 147 -14.05 -21.88 -4.28
N VAL A 148 -14.51 -23.12 -4.22
CA VAL A 148 -15.83 -23.45 -3.68
C VAL A 148 -15.69 -23.90 -2.23
N LEU A 149 -16.55 -23.37 -1.35
CA LEU A 149 -16.70 -23.79 0.04
C LEU A 149 -18.14 -24.28 0.28
N GLU A 150 -18.41 -24.78 1.49
CA GLU A 150 -19.78 -25.06 1.94
C GLU A 150 -20.60 -23.75 2.01
N ASN A 151 -21.90 -23.81 1.69
CA ASN A 151 -22.75 -22.60 1.64
C ASN A 151 -22.72 -21.81 2.95
N ASP A 152 -22.87 -22.49 4.09
CA ASP A 152 -22.85 -21.87 5.42
C ASP A 152 -21.53 -21.13 5.72
N ASP A 153 -20.42 -21.63 5.20
CA ASP A 153 -19.11 -21.00 5.36
C ASP A 153 -19.00 -19.72 4.53
N VAL A 154 -19.48 -19.75 3.29
CA VAL A 154 -19.47 -18.57 2.40
C VAL A 154 -20.45 -17.52 2.89
N ASP A 155 -21.66 -17.92 3.30
CA ASP A 155 -22.73 -17.03 3.74
C ASP A 155 -22.36 -16.23 4.99
N THR A 156 -21.40 -16.74 5.77
CA THR A 156 -20.89 -16.10 6.99
C THR A 156 -19.50 -15.47 6.82
N LEU A 157 -18.92 -15.51 5.61
CA LEU A 157 -17.55 -15.06 5.37
C LEU A 157 -17.38 -13.55 5.60
N ASP A 158 -18.36 -12.75 5.19
CA ASP A 158 -18.39 -11.28 5.33
C ASP A 158 -18.43 -10.79 6.79
N ARG A 159 -18.82 -11.65 7.74
CA ARG A 159 -18.67 -11.37 9.19
C ARG A 159 -17.21 -11.33 9.64
N HIS A 160 -16.33 -11.90 8.83
CA HIS A 160 -14.91 -12.01 9.12
C HIS A 160 -14.12 -11.09 8.20
N VAL A 161 -14.36 -11.14 6.89
CA VAL A 161 -13.54 -10.44 5.89
C VAL A 161 -14.14 -9.10 5.49
N ARG A 162 -13.29 -8.14 5.18
CA ARG A 162 -13.67 -6.83 4.64
C ARG A 162 -13.47 -6.82 3.13
N ILE A 163 -14.52 -6.49 2.38
CA ILE A 163 -14.45 -6.30 0.93
C ILE A 163 -13.39 -5.24 0.60
N HIS A 164 -12.60 -5.50 -0.44
CA HIS A 164 -11.45 -4.71 -0.89
C HIS A 164 -10.24 -4.60 0.07
N ALA A 165 -10.38 -4.93 1.35
CA ALA A 165 -9.32 -4.74 2.35
C ALA A 165 -8.66 -6.04 2.79
N THR A 166 -9.44 -7.12 2.96
CA THR A 166 -8.93 -8.40 3.43
C THR A 166 -8.27 -9.16 2.28
N PRO A 167 -6.97 -9.51 2.39
CA PRO A 167 -6.28 -10.31 1.38
C PRO A 167 -6.77 -11.76 1.39
N VAL A 168 -6.80 -12.36 0.20
CA VAL A 168 -6.96 -13.79 -0.04
C VAL A 168 -5.66 -14.31 -0.64
N VAL A 169 -4.91 -15.08 0.12
CA VAL A 169 -3.67 -15.73 -0.31
C VAL A 169 -4.03 -17.10 -0.86
N ILE A 170 -3.79 -17.35 -2.14
CA ILE A 170 -4.04 -18.65 -2.78
C ILE A 170 -2.71 -19.23 -3.21
N ALA A 171 -2.36 -20.42 -2.69
CA ALA A 171 -1.10 -21.07 -2.95
C ALA A 171 -1.29 -22.58 -3.10
N GLU A 172 -0.34 -23.25 -3.76
CA GLU A 172 -0.36 -24.72 -3.80
C GLU A 172 -0.21 -25.30 -2.39
N SER A 173 0.57 -24.65 -1.52
CA SER A 173 0.67 -25.02 -0.11
C SER A 173 0.78 -23.80 0.79
N VAL A 174 0.16 -23.87 1.97
CA VAL A 174 0.20 -22.79 2.97
C VAL A 174 0.88 -23.26 4.24
N SER A 175 1.88 -22.50 4.70
CA SER A 175 2.51 -22.64 6.01
C SER A 175 2.28 -21.36 6.81
N LEU A 176 1.74 -21.50 8.02
CA LEU A 176 1.55 -20.39 8.97
C LEU A 176 2.68 -20.30 10.01
N THR A 177 3.77 -21.04 9.77
CA THR A 177 4.95 -21.11 10.67
C THR A 177 6.17 -20.47 10.01
N GLY A 178 5.94 -19.50 9.11
CA GLY A 178 7.01 -18.73 8.49
C GLY A 178 7.82 -17.96 9.53
N LYS A 179 9.07 -17.64 9.19
CA LYS A 179 10.01 -16.97 10.12
C LYS A 179 10.26 -15.50 9.80
N ALA A 180 9.93 -15.06 8.58
CA ALA A 180 10.24 -13.71 8.11
C ALA A 180 8.95 -12.92 7.89
N GLY A 181 8.90 -11.72 8.44
CA GLY A 181 7.89 -10.73 8.10
C GLY A 181 8.12 -10.10 6.73
N PRO A 182 7.25 -9.17 6.30
CA PRO A 182 7.46 -8.41 5.07
C PRO A 182 8.79 -7.63 5.11
N PRO A 183 9.48 -7.50 3.95
CA PRO A 183 10.73 -6.74 3.88
C PRO A 183 10.54 -5.28 4.33
N PRO A 184 11.42 -4.72 5.19
CA PRO A 184 11.33 -3.33 5.63
C PRO A 184 11.30 -2.31 4.48
N GLU A 185 11.94 -2.64 3.35
CA GLU A 185 12.02 -1.82 2.14
C GLU A 185 10.62 -1.57 1.55
N ILE A 186 9.68 -2.50 1.67
CA ILE A 186 8.31 -2.29 1.19
C ILE A 186 7.60 -1.29 2.08
N VAL A 187 7.70 -1.44 3.40
CA VAL A 187 7.04 -0.54 4.36
C VAL A 187 7.60 0.87 4.21
N LEU A 188 8.93 1.01 4.18
CA LEU A 188 9.60 2.29 3.99
C LEU A 188 9.35 2.87 2.60
N GLY A 189 9.29 2.02 1.57
CA GLY A 189 8.96 2.39 0.20
C GLY A 189 7.54 2.96 0.09
N THR A 190 6.56 2.37 0.76
CA THR A 190 5.18 2.92 0.82
C THR A 190 5.17 4.29 1.48
N TRP A 191 5.87 4.49 2.60
CA TRP A 191 5.97 5.82 3.22
C TRP A 191 6.72 6.82 2.34
N GLY A 192 7.75 6.37 1.61
CA GLY A 192 8.44 7.17 0.60
C GLY A 192 7.51 7.60 -0.53
N TRP A 193 6.64 6.71 -1.01
CA TRP A 193 5.62 7.00 -2.01
C TRP A 193 4.63 8.07 -1.53
N ILE A 194 4.10 7.92 -0.32
CA ILE A 194 3.19 8.90 0.31
C ILE A 194 3.87 10.28 0.35
N LYS A 195 5.08 10.33 0.91
CA LYS A 195 5.84 11.57 1.07
C LYS A 195 6.15 12.24 -0.27
N ALA A 196 6.60 11.47 -1.26
CA ALA A 196 6.91 12.01 -2.58
C ALA A 196 5.65 12.60 -3.25
N ARG A 197 4.48 11.99 -3.02
CA ARG A 197 3.19 12.48 -3.51
C ARG A 197 2.75 13.77 -2.82
N GLU A 198 2.84 13.85 -1.48
CA GLU A 198 2.52 15.07 -0.71
C GLU A 198 3.41 16.26 -1.11
N ARG A 199 4.70 15.98 -1.32
CA ARG A 199 5.68 16.99 -1.73
C ARG A 199 5.60 17.35 -3.20
N ARG A 200 4.91 16.53 -4.00
CA ARG A 200 4.75 16.71 -5.45
C ARG A 200 6.10 16.72 -6.17
N GLU A 201 7.03 15.88 -5.70
CA GLU A 201 8.39 15.78 -6.24
C GLU A 201 8.42 14.82 -7.43
N ASN A 202 9.28 15.09 -8.42
CA ASN A 202 9.51 14.15 -9.53
C ASN A 202 10.02 12.78 -9.07
N ALA A 203 10.68 12.71 -7.90
CA ALA A 203 11.11 11.48 -7.26
C ALA A 203 9.95 10.48 -7.04
N PHE A 204 8.69 10.94 -7.01
CA PHE A 204 7.51 10.08 -7.00
C PHE A 204 7.52 9.06 -8.13
N PHE A 205 7.90 9.48 -9.34
CA PHE A 205 7.90 8.60 -10.52
C PHE A 205 9.08 7.61 -10.52
N GLU A 206 10.16 7.91 -9.80
CA GLU A 206 11.34 7.04 -9.70
C GLU A 206 11.06 5.77 -8.89
N ILE A 207 9.99 5.73 -8.09
CA ILE A 207 9.58 4.57 -7.30
C ILE A 207 8.97 3.47 -8.18
N TYR A 208 8.50 3.84 -9.39
CA TYR A 208 7.83 2.93 -10.30
C TYR A 208 8.81 2.26 -11.28
N ASP A 209 8.43 1.08 -11.76
CA ASP A 209 8.97 0.45 -12.97
C ASP A 209 8.02 0.80 -14.14
N PRO A 210 8.41 1.71 -15.05
CA PRO A 210 7.52 2.17 -16.11
C PRO A 210 7.00 1.04 -17.00
N ALA A 211 7.89 0.14 -17.45
CA ALA A 211 7.54 -0.89 -18.42
C ALA A 211 6.56 -1.92 -17.83
N ARG A 212 6.74 -2.29 -16.56
CA ARG A 212 5.82 -3.21 -15.88
C ARG A 212 4.51 -2.51 -15.48
N PHE A 213 4.57 -1.24 -15.09
CA PHE A 213 3.38 -0.43 -14.82
C PHE A 213 2.43 -0.37 -16.01
N GLU A 214 2.97 -0.13 -17.20
CA GLU A 214 2.18 -0.09 -18.44
C GLU A 214 1.46 -1.41 -18.71
N LYS A 215 2.18 -2.54 -18.56
CA LYS A 215 1.57 -3.87 -18.71
C LYS A 215 0.50 -4.17 -17.68
N SER A 216 0.68 -3.68 -16.45
CA SER A 216 -0.24 -3.95 -15.35
C SER A 216 -1.55 -3.15 -15.42
N THR A 217 -1.54 -1.98 -16.07
CA THR A 217 -2.68 -1.05 -16.11
C THR A 217 -3.29 -0.87 -17.49
N GLY A 218 -2.54 -1.17 -18.56
CA GLY A 218 -2.89 -0.80 -19.94
C GLY A 218 -2.72 0.69 -20.26
N MET A 219 -2.29 1.52 -19.29
CA MET A 219 -2.03 2.94 -19.46
C MET A 219 -0.53 3.19 -19.66
N SER A 220 -0.14 3.99 -20.66
CA SER A 220 1.28 4.39 -20.79
C SER A 220 1.77 5.16 -19.56
N PHE A 221 3.01 4.93 -19.16
CA PHE A 221 3.60 5.57 -17.99
C PHE A 221 3.73 7.08 -18.20
N ALA A 222 3.94 7.52 -19.44
CA ALA A 222 3.90 8.93 -19.81
C ALA A 222 2.52 9.57 -19.52
N ARG A 223 1.43 8.89 -19.86
CA ARG A 223 0.06 9.36 -19.58
C ARG A 223 -0.22 9.37 -18.08
N PHE A 224 0.22 8.33 -17.36
CA PHE A 224 0.15 8.30 -15.90
C PHE A 224 0.89 9.48 -15.27
N ARG A 225 2.14 9.72 -15.69
CA ARG A 225 2.96 10.85 -15.23
C ARG A 225 2.28 12.19 -15.49
N GLN A 226 1.73 12.39 -16.69
CA GLN A 226 1.00 13.61 -17.02
C GLN A 226 -0.23 13.82 -16.12
N LYS A 227 -1.01 12.77 -15.88
CA LYS A 227 -2.18 12.81 -14.98
C LYS A 227 -1.77 13.25 -13.57
N ILE A 228 -0.74 12.63 -13.01
CA ILE A 228 -0.27 12.96 -11.65
C ILE A 228 0.31 14.37 -11.59
N LEU A 229 1.06 14.82 -12.60
CA LEU A 229 1.57 16.20 -12.65
C LEU A 229 0.43 17.23 -12.74
N GLN A 230 -0.66 16.90 -13.44
CA GLN A 230 -1.86 17.75 -13.46
C GLN A 230 -2.52 17.81 -12.07
N GLU A 231 -2.65 16.69 -11.36
CA GLU A 231 -3.12 16.66 -9.97
C GLU A 231 -2.24 17.55 -9.06
N PHE A 232 -0.92 17.43 -9.19
CA PHE A 232 0.05 18.24 -8.44
C PHE A 232 -0.06 19.73 -8.72
N ALA A 233 -0.41 20.12 -9.95
CA ALA A 233 -0.61 21.52 -10.33
C ALA A 233 -1.92 22.09 -9.75
N THR A 234 -2.97 21.27 -9.60
CA THR A 234 -4.27 21.71 -9.09
C THR A 234 -4.30 21.92 -7.58
N SER A 235 -3.59 21.09 -6.81
CA SER A 235 -3.59 21.16 -5.35
C SER A 235 -2.30 21.77 -4.83
N ARG A 236 -2.39 22.90 -4.13
CA ARG A 236 -1.23 23.63 -3.56
C ARG A 236 -0.51 22.87 -2.45
N TRP A 237 -1.20 21.96 -1.80
CA TRP A 237 -0.68 20.98 -0.83
C TRP A 237 -1.77 19.94 -0.58
N ILE A 238 -1.38 18.76 -0.12
CA ILE A 238 -2.27 17.69 0.34
C ILE A 238 -1.66 17.08 1.61
N ASP A 239 -2.51 16.52 2.46
CA ASP A 239 -2.17 15.68 3.61
C ASP A 239 -2.74 14.28 3.35
N LEU A 240 -1.86 13.29 3.17
CA LEU A 240 -2.25 11.91 2.91
C LEU A 240 -2.21 11.11 4.20
N ARG A 241 -3.38 10.89 4.79
CA ARG A 241 -3.52 10.06 5.99
C ARG A 241 -3.77 8.62 5.62
N ILE A 242 -2.93 7.73 6.16
CA ILE A 242 -3.07 6.30 5.96
C ILE A 242 -3.33 5.56 7.26
N GLU A 243 -4.13 4.50 7.16
CA GLU A 243 -4.46 3.59 8.23
C GLU A 243 -4.26 2.14 7.74
N ASP A 244 -4.08 1.21 8.67
CA ASP A 244 -4.02 -0.23 8.40
C ASP A 244 -2.99 -0.64 7.32
N LEU A 245 -1.82 0.01 7.29
CA LEU A 245 -0.73 -0.40 6.38
C LEU A 245 -0.28 -1.83 6.69
N GLN A 246 -0.65 -2.72 5.78
CA GLN A 246 -0.33 -4.15 5.76
C GLN A 246 0.41 -4.51 4.48
N VAL A 247 1.31 -5.49 4.58
CA VAL A 247 2.12 -6.00 3.49
C VAL A 247 1.94 -7.51 3.39
N VAL A 248 1.64 -7.98 2.18
CA VAL A 248 1.37 -9.39 1.89
C VAL A 248 2.36 -9.88 0.83
N GLN A 249 2.90 -11.07 1.04
CA GLN A 249 3.78 -11.73 0.07
C GLN A 249 2.97 -12.51 -0.96
N GLY A 250 3.24 -12.27 -2.24
CA GLY A 250 2.89 -13.16 -3.35
C GLY A 250 4.10 -14.02 -3.77
N PRO A 251 3.97 -14.81 -4.87
CA PRO A 251 5.05 -15.66 -5.38
C PRO A 251 6.39 -14.92 -5.60
N ASP A 252 6.37 -13.84 -6.38
CA ASP A 252 7.54 -13.06 -6.82
C ASP A 252 7.37 -11.55 -6.60
N TYR A 253 6.38 -11.18 -5.79
CA TYR A 253 6.00 -9.79 -5.54
C TYR A 253 5.49 -9.57 -4.10
N MET A 254 5.39 -8.32 -3.70
CA MET A 254 4.77 -7.89 -2.45
C MET A 254 3.60 -6.97 -2.76
N VAL A 255 2.58 -6.94 -1.89
CA VAL A 255 1.46 -6.01 -1.98
C VAL A 255 1.39 -5.21 -0.69
N SER A 256 1.56 -3.89 -0.77
CA SER A 256 1.20 -3.01 0.34
C SER A 256 -0.24 -2.55 0.16
N VAL A 257 -1.07 -2.71 1.18
CA VAL A 257 -2.47 -2.29 1.20
C VAL A 257 -2.70 -1.40 2.40
N PHE A 258 -3.42 -0.30 2.20
CA PHE A 258 -3.74 0.65 3.27
C PHE A 258 -5.01 1.42 2.91
N ALA A 259 -5.72 1.87 3.95
CA ALA A 259 -6.77 2.84 3.80
C ALA A 259 -6.11 4.23 3.67
N GLU A 260 -6.58 5.06 2.75
CA GLU A 260 -6.03 6.38 2.46
C GLU A 260 -7.14 7.42 2.49
N ARG A 261 -6.84 8.59 3.06
CA ARG A 261 -7.66 9.79 2.98
C ARG A 261 -6.80 10.95 2.50
N THR A 262 -7.25 11.63 1.46
CA THR A 262 -6.62 12.87 0.97
C THR A 262 -7.33 14.08 1.59
N LEU A 263 -6.59 14.86 2.37
CA LEU A 263 -7.08 16.04 3.10
C LEU A 263 -6.32 17.31 2.63
N PRO A 264 -6.84 18.53 2.86
CA PRO A 264 -8.14 18.89 3.48
C PRO A 264 -9.36 18.52 2.64
N HIS A 265 -9.16 18.32 1.34
CA HIS A 265 -10.20 18.01 0.38
C HIS A 265 -9.68 16.88 -0.50
N GLY A 266 -10.45 15.80 -0.61
CA GLY A 266 -10.03 14.71 -1.45
C GLY A 266 -10.81 13.43 -1.19
N GLU A 267 -10.35 12.40 -1.89
CA GLU A 267 -10.98 11.10 -1.89
C GLU A 267 -10.53 10.28 -0.68
N GLN A 268 -11.30 9.24 -0.40
CA GLN A 268 -10.98 8.22 0.58
C GLN A 268 -11.28 6.85 0.01
N GLY A 269 -10.51 5.85 0.45
CA GLY A 269 -10.64 4.50 -0.08
C GLY A 269 -9.44 3.62 0.27
N TRP A 270 -9.36 2.47 -0.40
CA TRP A 270 -8.24 1.55 -0.27
C TRP A 270 -7.26 1.72 -1.42
N ARG A 271 -5.99 1.84 -1.08
CA ARG A 271 -4.87 1.80 -2.02
C ARG A 271 -4.18 0.45 -1.94
N ARG A 272 -3.79 -0.08 -3.10
CA ARG A 272 -2.88 -1.23 -3.19
C ARG A 272 -1.73 -0.88 -4.12
N LEU A 273 -0.50 -1.14 -3.68
CA LEU A 273 0.70 -1.00 -4.49
C LEU A 273 1.34 -2.37 -4.62
N TYR A 274 1.61 -2.78 -5.86
CA TYR A 274 2.23 -4.06 -6.19
C TYR A 274 3.71 -3.81 -6.46
N TRP A 275 4.57 -4.51 -5.73
CA TRP A 275 6.01 -4.32 -5.74
C TRP A 275 6.70 -5.55 -6.30
N MET A 276 7.56 -5.38 -7.29
CA MET A 276 8.47 -6.43 -7.74
C MET A 276 9.91 -5.96 -7.60
N ARG A 277 10.81 -6.92 -7.35
CA ARG A 277 12.24 -6.63 -7.27
C ARG A 277 12.82 -6.46 -8.68
N GLN A 278 13.53 -5.36 -8.88
CA GLN A 278 14.33 -5.07 -10.07
C GLN A 278 15.80 -5.10 -9.66
N VAL A 279 16.47 -6.22 -9.95
CA VAL A 279 17.85 -6.49 -9.52
C VAL A 279 17.98 -6.39 -7.99
N GLU A 280 18.34 -5.23 -7.46
CA GLU A 280 18.49 -4.97 -6.03
C GLU A 280 17.32 -4.18 -5.41
N LEU A 281 16.56 -3.41 -6.20
CA LEU A 281 15.58 -2.45 -5.69
C LEU A 281 14.14 -2.93 -5.87
N TRP A 282 13.28 -2.70 -4.89
CA TRP A 282 11.84 -2.86 -5.06
C TRP A 282 11.25 -1.66 -5.81
N LYS A 283 10.42 -1.94 -6.81
CA LYS A 283 9.71 -0.94 -7.61
C LYS A 283 8.21 -1.22 -7.62
N ILE A 284 7.41 -0.17 -7.64
CA ILE A 284 5.97 -0.29 -7.89
C ILE A 284 5.77 -0.64 -9.35
N VAL A 285 5.15 -1.78 -9.60
CA VAL A 285 4.84 -2.28 -10.94
C VAL A 285 3.37 -2.13 -11.29
N GLY A 286 2.54 -1.71 -10.36
CA GLY A 286 1.10 -1.49 -10.56
C GLY A 286 0.44 -0.98 -9.30
N GLU A 287 -0.70 -0.30 -9.47
CA GLU A 287 -1.50 0.23 -8.37
C GLU A 287 -2.99 0.04 -8.60
N GLU A 288 -3.74 -0.08 -7.49
CA GLU A 288 -5.20 -0.09 -7.50
C GLU A 288 -5.71 0.97 -6.52
N TRP A 289 -6.71 1.74 -6.95
CA TRP A 289 -7.48 2.65 -6.11
C TRP A 289 -8.91 2.18 -6.05
N ILE A 290 -9.43 1.97 -4.84
CA ILE A 290 -10.80 1.56 -4.61
C ILE A 290 -11.48 2.64 -3.76
N PRO A 291 -12.22 3.58 -4.39
CA PRO A 291 -12.98 4.58 -3.66
C PRO A 291 -13.95 3.91 -2.70
N GLN A 292 -13.86 4.27 -1.42
CA GLN A 292 -14.75 3.76 -0.39
C GLN A 292 -14.88 4.77 0.72
N ASN A 293 -16.10 4.99 1.21
CA ASN A 293 -16.29 5.75 2.43
C ASN A 293 -15.76 4.92 3.61
N LEU A 294 -14.66 5.37 4.20
CA LEU A 294 -14.00 4.70 5.32
C LEU A 294 -14.69 5.01 6.67
N GLY A 295 -15.83 5.71 6.64
CA GLY A 295 -16.52 6.20 7.83
C GLY A 295 -15.74 7.31 8.54
N GLY A 296 -16.26 7.83 9.64
CA GLY A 296 -15.60 8.86 10.46
C GLY A 296 -15.38 10.18 9.71
N SER A 297 -16.32 11.12 9.81
CA SER A 297 -16.07 12.49 9.37
C SER A 297 -14.97 13.09 10.24
N VAL A 298 -13.81 13.36 9.64
CA VAL A 298 -12.73 14.05 10.34
C VAL A 298 -13.03 15.54 10.27
N ASP A 299 -13.29 16.17 11.43
CA ASP A 299 -13.14 17.62 11.52
C ASP A 299 -11.65 17.93 11.36
N TYR A 300 -11.24 18.14 10.11
CA TYR A 300 -9.84 18.30 9.77
C TYR A 300 -9.25 19.53 10.44
N ALA A 301 -10.01 20.62 10.56
CA ALA A 301 -9.54 21.84 11.22
C ALA A 301 -9.28 21.60 12.71
N GLN A 302 -10.16 20.84 13.39
CA GLN A 302 -9.95 20.45 14.77
C GLN A 302 -8.74 19.51 14.93
N LEU A 303 -8.63 18.48 14.07
CA LEU A 303 -7.53 17.53 14.07
C LEU A 303 -6.18 18.23 13.91
N VAL A 304 -6.00 18.99 12.82
CA VAL A 304 -4.73 19.67 12.58
C VAL A 304 -4.48 20.79 13.58
N GLY A 305 -5.54 21.42 14.10
CA GLY A 305 -5.42 22.39 15.18
C GLY A 305 -4.75 21.80 16.41
N LYS A 306 -5.12 20.56 16.78
CA LYS A 306 -4.48 19.82 17.89
C LYS A 306 -3.02 19.49 17.56
N GLU A 307 -2.77 18.88 16.41
CA GLU A 307 -1.42 18.43 16.01
C GLU A 307 -0.43 19.61 15.87
N ILE A 308 -0.87 20.75 15.34
CA ILE A 308 -0.04 21.96 15.24
C ILE A 308 0.26 22.55 16.62
N ARG A 309 -0.70 22.55 17.55
CA ARG A 309 -0.44 23.01 18.92
C ARG A 309 0.56 22.10 19.65
N GLU A 310 0.45 20.79 19.47
CA GLU A 310 1.42 19.83 20.00
C GLU A 310 2.82 20.07 19.40
N ARG A 311 2.91 20.29 18.09
CA ARG A 311 4.18 20.64 17.42
C ARG A 311 4.78 21.95 17.92
N LEU A 312 3.96 22.98 18.13
CA LEU A 312 4.41 24.26 18.68
C LEU A 312 4.90 24.10 20.13
N GLN A 313 4.22 23.28 20.93
CA GLN A 313 4.64 22.96 22.30
C GLN A 313 6.00 22.23 22.33
N GLU A 314 6.22 21.26 21.44
CA GLU A 314 7.54 20.62 21.26
C GLU A 314 8.63 21.65 20.92
N CYS A 315 8.33 22.58 20.01
CA CYS A 315 9.26 23.65 19.63
C CYS A 315 9.54 24.60 20.80
N ALA A 316 8.51 24.97 21.58
CA ALA A 316 8.66 25.82 22.75
C ALA A 316 9.56 25.16 23.80
N GLN A 317 9.32 23.88 24.12
CA GLN A 317 10.15 23.12 25.06
C GLN A 317 11.60 22.96 24.57
N ALA A 318 11.80 22.73 23.27
CA ALA A 318 13.14 22.64 22.68
C ALA A 318 13.87 23.99 22.77
N TRP A 319 13.18 25.09 22.52
CA TRP A 319 13.73 26.44 22.68
C TRP A 319 14.18 26.71 24.12
N ASP A 320 13.33 26.44 25.11
CA ASP A 320 13.64 26.69 26.53
C ASP A 320 14.84 25.86 27.02
N LYS A 321 15.08 24.70 26.40
CA LYS A 321 16.24 23.83 26.66
C LYS A 321 17.48 24.16 25.84
N GLY A 322 17.40 25.08 24.87
CA GLY A 322 18.47 25.33 23.91
C GLY A 322 18.72 24.15 22.95
N ASP A 323 17.74 23.26 22.74
CA ASP A 323 17.85 22.09 21.86
C ASP A 323 17.62 22.48 20.39
N LEU A 324 18.67 23.02 19.77
CA LEU A 324 18.68 23.39 18.36
C LEU A 324 18.36 22.21 17.44
N LYS A 325 18.80 21.00 17.78
CA LYS A 325 18.62 19.81 16.95
C LYS A 325 17.14 19.47 16.81
N THR A 326 16.40 19.53 17.91
CA THR A 326 14.95 19.31 17.90
C THR A 326 14.21 20.43 17.18
N LEU A 327 14.58 21.70 17.40
CA LEU A 327 14.02 22.82 16.64
C LEU A 327 14.23 22.65 15.14
N LEU A 328 15.44 22.33 14.69
CA LEU A 328 15.75 22.13 13.26
C LEU A 328 15.06 20.91 12.65
N ARG A 329 14.63 19.93 13.45
CA ARG A 329 13.79 18.81 12.97
C ARG A 329 12.35 19.23 12.70
N ALA A 330 11.88 20.32 13.31
CA ALA A 330 10.57 20.89 13.02
C ALA A 330 10.53 21.68 11.70
N TYR A 331 11.67 22.13 11.17
CA TYR A 331 11.73 22.84 9.90
C TYR A 331 11.87 21.90 8.70
N ASP A 332 11.18 22.22 7.60
CA ASP A 332 11.48 21.62 6.31
C ASP A 332 12.91 21.99 5.86
N ARG A 333 13.53 21.11 5.06
CA ARG A 333 14.90 21.32 4.56
C ARG A 333 15.07 22.64 3.80
N THR A 334 14.01 23.06 3.09
CA THR A 334 13.94 24.31 2.33
C THR A 334 13.17 25.41 3.05
N GLY A 335 12.77 25.16 4.30
CA GLY A 335 12.02 26.10 5.11
C GLY A 335 12.80 27.39 5.36
N ARG A 336 12.07 28.44 5.74
CA ARG A 336 12.64 29.75 6.04
C ARG A 336 12.18 30.28 7.39
N ARG A 337 12.99 31.15 7.96
CA ARG A 337 12.71 31.89 9.18
C ARG A 337 13.13 33.34 9.00
N ASN A 338 12.16 34.25 8.89
CA ASN A 338 12.39 35.63 8.46
C ASN A 338 13.18 35.66 7.12
N ASP A 339 14.32 36.35 7.12
CA ASP A 339 15.30 36.48 6.04
C ASP A 339 16.23 35.25 5.89
N ALA A 340 16.24 34.32 6.84
CA ALA A 340 17.05 33.11 6.75
C ALA A 340 16.34 31.99 5.98
N GLN A 341 16.95 31.52 4.89
CA GLN A 341 16.40 30.46 4.04
C GLN A 341 17.27 29.21 4.03
N GLY A 342 16.63 28.06 4.17
CA GLY A 342 17.31 26.77 4.22
C GLY A 342 17.85 26.44 5.62
N ARG A 343 18.07 25.14 5.85
CA ARG A 343 18.32 24.59 7.19
C ARG A 343 19.51 25.22 7.92
N GLU A 344 20.61 25.49 7.23
CA GLU A 344 21.82 26.08 7.81
C GLU A 344 21.61 27.54 8.23
N ALA A 345 21.01 28.35 7.37
CA ALA A 345 20.71 29.75 7.71
C ALA A 345 19.67 29.85 8.83
N VAL A 346 18.65 28.97 8.82
CA VAL A 346 17.66 28.87 9.90
C VAL A 346 18.34 28.49 11.22
N ALA A 347 19.29 27.54 11.19
CA ALA A 347 20.07 27.17 12.38
C ALA A 347 20.80 28.36 12.97
N ALA A 348 21.57 29.08 12.16
CA ALA A 348 22.30 30.27 12.59
C ALA A 348 21.35 31.37 13.11
N SER A 349 20.17 31.53 12.50
CA SER A 349 19.14 32.47 12.96
C SER A 349 18.57 32.11 14.33
N LEU A 350 18.26 30.83 14.57
CA LEU A 350 17.79 30.32 15.86
C LEU A 350 18.87 30.46 16.94
N GLU A 351 20.11 30.06 16.65
CA GLU A 351 21.25 30.18 17.58
C GLU A 351 21.50 31.63 17.99
N ARG A 352 21.50 32.56 17.04
CA ARG A 352 21.65 34.01 17.34
C ARG A 352 20.56 34.49 18.28
N ASP A 353 19.31 34.13 18.04
CA ASP A 353 18.19 34.57 18.87
C ASP A 353 18.20 33.93 20.27
N MET A 354 18.60 32.66 20.38
CA MET A 354 18.77 31.97 21.66
C MET A 354 19.95 32.57 22.46
N ALA A 355 21.08 32.84 21.81
CA ALA A 355 22.25 33.48 22.44
C ALA A 355 21.93 34.90 22.93
N ALA A 356 21.10 35.63 22.17
CA ALA A 356 20.57 36.94 22.55
C ALA A 356 19.46 36.87 23.62
N LYS A 357 19.12 35.67 24.12
CA LYS A 357 18.06 35.42 25.11
C LYS A 357 16.71 36.05 24.72
N LYS A 358 16.38 36.04 23.43
CA LYS A 358 15.07 36.51 22.97
C LYS A 358 13.96 35.66 23.59
N LYS A 359 12.80 36.28 23.78
CA LYS A 359 11.58 35.58 24.25
C LYS A 359 11.28 34.39 23.33
N ASN A 360 10.82 33.29 23.92
CA ASN A 360 10.45 32.08 23.19
C ASN A 360 9.38 32.39 22.12
N PRO A 361 9.70 32.24 20.82
CA PRO A 361 8.79 32.61 19.75
C PRO A 361 7.63 31.62 19.56
N TYR A 362 7.68 30.46 20.22
CA TYR A 362 6.73 29.36 20.05
C TYR A 362 5.75 29.20 21.24
N SER A 363 5.97 29.93 22.34
CA SER A 363 5.23 29.73 23.60
C SER A 363 3.93 30.51 23.72
N ALA A 364 3.62 31.39 22.75
CA ALA A 364 2.43 32.22 22.79
C ALA A 364 1.17 31.44 22.36
N GLU A 365 0.00 31.94 22.76
CA GLU A 365 -1.27 31.36 22.31
C GLU A 365 -1.37 31.42 20.78
N SER A 366 -1.82 30.32 20.18
CA SER A 366 -1.85 30.15 18.73
C SER A 366 -3.28 30.01 18.20
N MET A 367 -3.60 30.80 17.19
CA MET A 367 -4.79 30.60 16.36
C MET A 367 -4.38 29.82 15.11
N VAL A 368 -4.88 28.59 14.99
CA VAL A 368 -4.58 27.69 13.87
C VAL A 368 -5.70 27.72 12.83
N ARG A 369 -5.36 27.82 11.55
CA ARG A 369 -6.30 27.78 10.43
C ARG A 369 -5.75 26.97 9.26
N VAL A 370 -6.61 26.16 8.64
CA VAL A 370 -6.33 25.52 7.36
C VAL A 370 -6.47 26.56 6.24
N THR A 371 -5.47 26.69 5.38
CA THR A 371 -5.45 27.67 4.30
C THR A 371 -5.13 27.02 2.95
N LYS A 372 -5.26 27.78 1.86
CA LYS A 372 -4.82 27.34 0.52
C LYS A 372 -3.30 27.12 0.41
N HIS A 373 -2.51 27.50 1.41
CA HIS A 373 -1.04 27.40 1.39
C HIS A 373 -0.47 26.35 2.35
N GLY A 374 -1.29 25.81 3.24
CA GLY A 374 -0.88 24.92 4.33
C GLY A 374 -1.72 25.18 5.57
N VAL A 375 -1.26 24.71 6.71
CA VAL A 375 -1.86 25.03 8.01
C VAL A 375 -1.08 26.18 8.63
N GLU A 376 -1.76 27.30 8.89
CA GLU A 376 -1.16 28.51 9.43
C GLU A 376 -1.45 28.62 10.93
N ALA A 377 -0.42 28.86 11.73
CA ALA A 377 -0.53 29.24 13.13
C ALA A 377 -0.11 30.71 13.29
N LYS A 378 -1.01 31.53 13.82
CA LYS A 378 -0.70 32.90 14.25
C LYS A 378 -0.51 32.94 15.75
N LEU A 379 0.69 33.31 16.17
CA LEU A 379 1.08 33.48 17.56
C LEU A 379 1.11 34.97 17.90
N LYS A 380 0.46 35.37 18.98
CA LYS A 380 0.42 36.76 19.45
C LYS A 380 0.91 36.87 20.88
N ALA A 381 1.92 37.72 21.11
CA ALA A 381 2.38 38.08 22.44
C ALA A 381 2.91 39.51 22.47
N ASP A 382 2.47 40.31 23.45
CA ASP A 382 3.04 41.63 23.77
C ASP A 382 3.26 42.54 22.56
N GLY A 383 2.23 42.71 21.72
CA GLY A 383 2.28 43.54 20.52
C GLY A 383 3.06 42.96 19.33
N HIS A 384 3.68 41.79 19.50
CA HIS A 384 4.38 41.05 18.44
C HIS A 384 3.49 39.92 17.91
N SER A 385 3.43 39.80 16.59
CA SER A 385 2.75 38.70 15.91
C SER A 385 3.76 37.89 15.13
N ARG A 386 3.63 36.57 15.16
CA ARG A 386 4.41 35.63 14.35
C ARG A 386 3.47 34.70 13.60
N THR A 387 3.74 34.47 12.34
CA THR A 387 2.96 33.59 11.48
C THR A 387 3.84 32.42 11.07
N ILE A 388 3.40 31.21 11.40
CA ILE A 388 4.11 29.97 11.08
C ILE A 388 3.24 29.15 10.14
N LEU A 389 3.79 28.81 8.97
CA LEU A 389 3.14 27.96 7.98
C LEU A 389 3.71 26.55 8.05
N PHE A 390 2.81 25.58 8.14
CA PHE A 390 3.13 24.16 8.20
C PHE A 390 2.64 23.43 6.94
N LEU A 391 3.44 22.46 6.49
CA LEU A 391 3.05 21.44 5.54
C LEU A 391 3.25 20.04 6.14
N PRO A 392 2.52 19.03 5.63
CA PRO A 392 2.71 17.64 6.05
C PRO A 392 4.15 17.16 5.88
N GLY A 393 4.62 16.44 6.89
CA GLY A 393 5.90 15.76 6.96
C GLY A 393 5.71 14.24 7.02
N ALA A 394 6.83 13.51 7.15
CA ALA A 394 6.77 12.06 7.22
C ALA A 394 6.03 11.57 8.47
N PHE A 395 5.33 10.44 8.39
CA PHE A 395 4.69 9.76 9.53
C PHE A 395 3.70 10.66 10.30
N ASN A 396 2.81 11.36 9.59
CA ASN A 396 1.80 12.26 10.19
C ASN A 396 2.41 13.39 11.03
N THR A 397 3.61 13.86 10.68
CA THR A 397 4.24 15.03 11.33
C THR A 397 3.96 16.30 10.55
N TRP A 398 4.24 17.46 11.16
CA TRP A 398 4.13 18.77 10.52
C TRP A 398 5.48 19.46 10.48
N LEU A 399 5.84 20.00 9.32
CA LEU A 399 7.07 20.73 9.09
C LEU A 399 6.80 22.22 8.87
N ILE A 400 7.56 23.05 9.56
CA ILE A 400 7.59 24.49 9.37
C ILE A 400 8.26 24.79 8.03
N VAL A 401 7.51 25.37 7.11
CA VAL A 401 8.02 25.83 5.81
C VAL A 401 8.26 27.34 5.80
N SER A 402 7.59 28.09 6.69
CA SER A 402 7.81 29.53 6.86
C SER A 402 7.55 29.90 8.32
N ASP A 403 8.47 30.62 8.95
CA ASP A 403 8.33 31.22 10.29
C ASP A 403 8.67 32.72 10.21
N GLU A 404 7.65 33.58 10.20
CA GLU A 404 7.80 35.01 9.93
C GLU A 404 7.32 35.85 11.11
N ALA A 405 8.18 36.72 11.64
CA ALA A 405 7.73 37.80 12.51
C ALA A 405 7.03 38.89 11.68
N ALA A 406 5.94 39.46 12.19
CA ALA A 406 5.33 40.62 11.57
C ALA A 406 6.36 41.77 11.54
N LYS A 407 6.51 42.41 10.38
CA LYS A 407 7.28 43.65 10.29
C LYS A 407 6.57 44.69 11.14
N GLN A 408 7.29 45.30 12.08
CA GLN A 408 6.77 46.50 12.76
C GLN A 408 6.53 47.57 11.69
N PRO A 409 5.38 48.27 11.75
CA PRO A 409 5.01 49.27 10.74
C PRO A 409 6.04 50.41 10.63
#